data_AF-A0A2B4SZW4-F1
#
_entry.id   AF-A0A2B4SZW4-F1
#
_cell.length_a   1.000
_cell.length_b   1.000
_cell.length_c   1.000
_cell.angle_alpha   90.00
_cell.angle_beta   90.00
_cell.angle_gamma   90.00
#
_symmetry.space_group_name_H-M   'P 1'
#
loop_
_entity.id
_entity.type
_entity.pdbx_description
1 polymer ?
#
loop_
_entity_poly.entity_id
_entity_poly.type
_entity_poly.pdbx_seq_one_letter_code
_entity_poly.pdbx_strand_id
1 'polypeptide(L)'
;MMSNVEKDLNGNVKHKKTLTRFPEDLIVRETVPGQDIAEELKLIVQSSENIEVNCLNEYGHTALSTAAFVGSMKCCRILVELGAEVEKRDEDGWTAMHYAMAKGYLDIVKYFILCGGDLYVKNNDGDTPLDFVEDNEIKEILLACYEKYSQS
;
A
#
# COMPACT_ATOMS: atom_id res chain seq x y z
N MET A 1 6.40 -16.68 22.12
CA MET A 1 5.52 -17.16 21.03
C MET A 1 4.12 -17.32 21.60
N MET A 2 3.22 -16.38 21.32
CA MET A 2 1.83 -16.48 21.79
C MET A 2 1.13 -17.61 21.01
N SER A 3 0.51 -18.54 21.73
CA SER A 3 -0.15 -19.71 21.14
C SER A 3 -1.46 -19.33 20.45
N ASN A 4 -1.50 -19.49 19.12
CA ASN A 4 -2.63 -19.19 18.22
C ASN A 4 -3.76 -20.23 18.27
N VAL A 5 -4.42 -20.37 19.43
CA VAL A 5 -5.50 -21.37 19.59
C VAL A 5 -6.79 -20.70 20.03
N GLU A 6 -7.77 -20.64 19.13
CA GLU A 6 -9.18 -20.38 19.47
C GLU A 6 -9.98 -21.67 19.28
N LYS A 7 -10.84 -21.96 20.25
CA LYS A 7 -11.77 -23.10 20.17
C LYS A 7 -13.06 -22.62 19.52
N ASP A 8 -13.59 -23.38 18.55
CA ASP A 8 -14.92 -23.09 18.03
C ASP A 8 -16.02 -23.41 19.06
N LEU A 9 -17.27 -23.08 18.74
CA LEU A 9 -18.44 -23.32 19.60
C LEU A 9 -18.65 -24.80 19.96
N ASN A 10 -18.00 -25.72 19.22
CA ASN A 10 -18.04 -27.16 19.47
C ASN A 10 -16.81 -27.65 20.25
N GLY A 11 -15.94 -26.76 20.70
CA GLY A 11 -14.72 -27.08 21.43
C GLY A 11 -13.56 -27.57 20.57
N ASN A 12 -13.68 -27.56 19.24
CA ASN A 12 -12.58 -27.94 18.36
C ASN A 12 -11.54 -26.83 18.29
N VAL A 13 -10.28 -27.23 18.44
CA VAL A 13 -9.13 -26.37 18.20
C VAL A 13 -9.11 -25.99 16.72
N LYS A 14 -9.43 -24.75 16.38
CA LYS A 14 -9.09 -24.20 15.08
C LYS A 14 -7.69 -23.62 15.18
N HIS A 15 -6.77 -24.17 14.40
CA HIS A 15 -5.50 -23.50 14.14
C HIS A 15 -5.83 -22.17 13.46
N LYS A 16 -5.68 -21.06 14.18
CA LYS A 16 -5.76 -19.73 13.56
C LYS A 16 -4.65 -19.72 12.51
N LYS A 17 -4.99 -19.55 11.22
CA LYS A 17 -3.97 -19.37 10.18
C LYS A 17 -3.02 -18.29 10.68
N THR A 18 -1.74 -18.62 10.85
CA THR A 18 -0.74 -17.64 11.29
C THR A 18 -0.76 -16.50 10.28
N LEU A 19 -0.96 -15.28 10.78
CA LEU A 19 -0.91 -14.10 9.95
C LEU A 19 0.58 -13.82 9.69
N THR A 20 1.02 -14.00 8.46
CA THR A 20 2.41 -13.75 8.06
C THR A 20 2.51 -12.31 7.59
N ARG A 21 3.41 -11.51 8.15
CA ARG A 21 3.67 -10.15 7.68
C ARG A 21 4.13 -10.17 6.21
N PHE A 22 3.67 -9.20 5.41
CA PHE A 22 4.17 -9.04 4.04
C PHE A 22 5.70 -8.86 4.05
N PRO A 23 6.47 -9.62 3.24
CA PRO A 23 7.93 -9.50 3.20
C PRO A 23 8.34 -8.21 2.47
N GLU A 24 8.50 -7.11 3.22
CA GLU A 24 8.83 -5.81 2.63
C GLU A 24 10.22 -5.76 1.98
N ASP A 25 11.12 -6.70 2.32
CA ASP A 25 12.41 -6.85 1.65
C ASP A 25 12.26 -7.09 0.14
N LEU A 26 11.15 -7.71 -0.29
CA LEU A 26 10.81 -7.86 -1.70
C LEU A 26 10.68 -6.52 -2.41
N ILE A 27 10.09 -5.52 -1.75
CA ILE A 27 9.88 -4.18 -2.34
C ILE A 27 11.24 -3.54 -2.63
N VAL A 28 12.17 -3.61 -1.68
CA VAL A 28 13.52 -3.06 -1.84
C VAL A 28 14.31 -3.84 -2.88
N ARG A 29 14.22 -5.17 -2.86
CA ARG A 29 14.87 -6.05 -3.85
C ARG A 29 14.42 -5.77 -5.28
N GLU A 30 13.17 -5.37 -5.49
CA GLU A 30 12.69 -5.01 -6.82
C GLU A 30 13.47 -3.84 -7.45
N THR A 31 14.00 -2.95 -6.62
CA THR A 31 14.78 -1.79 -7.09
C THR A 31 16.19 -2.18 -7.58
N VAL A 32 16.62 -3.43 -7.32
CA VAL A 32 17.93 -3.94 -7.72
C VAL A 32 17.91 -4.44 -9.17
N PRO A 33 18.73 -3.89 -10.08
CA PRO A 33 18.75 -4.31 -11.47
C PRO A 33 19.04 -5.82 -11.63
N GLY A 34 18.21 -6.49 -12.42
CA GLY A 34 18.36 -7.92 -12.73
C GLY A 34 17.77 -8.88 -11.70
N GLN A 35 17.20 -8.39 -10.59
CA GLN A 35 16.35 -9.22 -9.73
C GLN A 35 14.92 -9.25 -10.26
N ASP A 36 14.40 -10.46 -10.52
CA ASP A 36 12.99 -10.65 -10.82
C ASP A 36 12.29 -11.30 -9.63
N ILE A 37 11.46 -10.51 -8.96
CA ILE A 37 10.64 -10.96 -7.82
C ILE A 37 9.21 -11.36 -8.25
N ALA A 38 8.89 -11.32 -9.55
CA ALA A 38 7.52 -11.54 -10.02
C ALA A 38 6.97 -12.92 -9.64
N GLU A 39 7.82 -13.96 -9.65
CA GLU A 39 7.39 -15.29 -9.26
C GLU A 39 7.16 -15.41 -7.74
N GLU A 40 8.02 -14.79 -6.92
CA GLU A 40 7.83 -14.73 -5.46
C GLU A 40 6.52 -14.02 -5.11
N LEU A 41 6.22 -12.89 -5.78
CA LEU A 41 4.98 -12.17 -5.59
C LEU A 41 3.74 -12.95 -6.06
N LYS A 42 3.84 -13.71 -7.16
CA LYS A 42 2.74 -14.61 -7.59
C LYS A 42 2.47 -15.70 -6.56
N LEU A 43 3.53 -16.30 -6.01
CA LEU A 43 3.38 -17.33 -4.99
C LEU A 43 2.70 -16.78 -3.73
N ILE A 44 3.04 -15.56 -3.33
CA ILE A 44 2.38 -14.83 -2.23
C ILE A 44 0.88 -14.68 -2.51
N VAL A 45 0.50 -14.18 -3.68
CA VAL A 45 -0.92 -13.98 -4.07
C VAL A 45 -1.68 -15.31 -4.18
N GLN A 46 -1.03 -16.37 -4.66
CA GLN A 46 -1.63 -17.71 -4.81
C GLN A 46 -1.64 -18.52 -3.51
N SER A 47 -0.87 -18.10 -2.51
CA SER A 47 -0.76 -18.83 -1.25
C SER A 47 -2.09 -18.81 -0.49
N SER A 48 -2.36 -19.88 0.26
CA SER A 48 -3.49 -19.92 1.20
C SER A 48 -3.19 -19.23 2.54
N GLU A 49 -2.02 -18.60 2.66
CA GLU A 49 -1.59 -17.88 3.84
C GLU A 49 -2.41 -16.59 3.97
N ASN A 50 -2.73 -16.22 5.21
CA ASN A 50 -3.30 -14.91 5.45
C ASN A 50 -2.13 -13.96 5.67
N ILE A 51 -1.96 -13.00 4.77
CA ILE A 51 -0.84 -12.05 4.81
C ILE A 51 -1.29 -10.76 5.51
N GLU A 52 -0.54 -10.31 6.50
CA GLU A 52 -0.73 -8.99 7.11
C GLU A 52 -0.04 -7.95 6.23
N VAL A 53 -0.83 -7.12 5.54
CA VAL A 53 -0.33 -6.09 4.63
C VAL A 53 -0.44 -4.66 5.18
N ASN A 54 -1.27 -4.45 6.21
CA ASN A 54 -1.56 -3.12 6.77
C ASN A 54 -0.78 -2.78 8.05
N CYS A 55 0.14 -3.65 8.47
CA CYS A 55 1.01 -3.42 9.62
C CYS A 55 2.13 -2.42 9.30
N LEU A 56 2.54 -1.64 10.31
CA LEU A 56 3.65 -0.70 10.21
C LEU A 56 4.97 -1.42 10.49
N ASN A 57 6.02 -1.13 9.72
CA ASN A 57 7.35 -1.72 9.91
C ASN A 57 8.10 -1.03 11.06
N GLU A 58 9.35 -1.43 11.31
CA GLU A 58 10.17 -0.84 12.40
C GLU A 58 10.49 0.65 12.20
N TYR A 59 10.26 1.18 10.99
CA TYR A 59 10.38 2.59 10.62
C TYR A 59 9.03 3.29 10.57
N GLY A 60 7.96 2.63 11.00
CA GLY A 60 6.61 3.20 11.01
C GLY A 60 5.88 3.16 9.68
N HIS A 61 6.48 2.69 8.58
CA HIS A 61 5.86 2.69 7.24
C HIS A 61 4.97 1.48 7.00
N THR A 62 3.95 1.65 6.15
CA THR A 62 3.22 0.52 5.56
C THR A 62 4.02 -0.08 4.41
N ALA A 63 3.73 -1.33 4.05
CA ALA A 63 4.28 -1.93 2.83
C ALA A 63 3.90 -1.10 1.58
N LEU A 64 2.66 -0.58 1.53
CA LEU A 64 2.17 0.20 0.39
C LEU A 64 2.86 1.56 0.27
N SER A 65 3.11 2.26 1.38
CA SER A 65 3.84 3.52 1.37
C SER A 65 5.31 3.33 0.97
N THR A 66 5.93 2.22 1.39
CA THR A 66 7.27 1.84 0.94
C THR A 66 7.31 1.60 -0.57
N ALA A 67 6.34 0.85 -1.12
CA ALA A 67 6.24 0.58 -2.56
C ALA A 67 6.03 1.86 -3.38
N ALA A 68 5.20 2.78 -2.88
CA ALA A 68 4.98 4.08 -3.51
C ALA A 68 6.23 4.97 -3.45
N PHE A 69 6.95 4.97 -2.32
CA PHE A 69 8.18 5.74 -2.15
C PHE A 69 9.28 5.34 -3.12
N VAL A 70 9.42 4.05 -3.42
CA VAL A 70 10.40 3.54 -4.40
C VAL A 70 9.91 3.57 -5.85
N GLY A 71 8.64 3.90 -6.09
CA GLY A 71 8.06 3.98 -7.43
C GLY A 71 7.71 2.62 -8.05
N SER A 72 7.48 1.59 -7.24
CA SER A 72 7.16 0.26 -7.72
C SER A 72 5.66 0.09 -7.98
N MET A 73 5.21 0.38 -9.21
CA MET A 73 3.83 0.11 -9.64
C MET A 73 3.45 -1.37 -9.45
N LYS A 74 4.38 -2.29 -9.70
CA LYS A 74 4.17 -3.73 -9.56
C LYS A 74 3.83 -4.10 -8.12
N CYS A 75 4.65 -3.66 -7.16
CA CYS A 75 4.40 -3.92 -5.74
C CYS A 75 3.13 -3.22 -5.25
N CYS A 76 2.87 -1.98 -5.70
CA CYS A 76 1.64 -1.26 -5.34
C CYS A 76 0.39 -2.06 -5.72
N ARG A 77 0.33 -2.61 -6.93
CA ARG A 77 -0.81 -3.40 -7.39
C ARG A 77 -1.03 -4.67 -6.57
N ILE A 78 0.04 -5.44 -6.36
CA ILE A 78 -0.04 -6.68 -5.61
C ILE A 78 -0.43 -6.44 -4.15
N LEU A 79 0.10 -5.40 -3.53
CA LEU A 79 -0.28 -5.05 -2.16
C LEU A 79 -1.77 -4.71 -2.06
N VAL A 80 -2.29 -3.91 -2.99
CA VAL A 80 -3.74 -3.62 -3.04
C VAL A 80 -4.57 -4.88 -3.33
N GLU A 81 -4.12 -5.76 -4.22
CA GLU A 81 -4.76 -7.07 -4.46
C GLU A 81 -4.79 -7.96 -3.21
N LEU A 82 -3.74 -7.88 -2.38
CA LEU A 82 -3.65 -8.56 -1.08
C LEU A 82 -4.46 -7.87 0.03
N GLY A 83 -5.15 -6.77 -0.27
CA GLY A 83 -6.00 -6.05 0.68
C GLY A 83 -5.30 -4.90 1.41
N ALA A 84 -4.21 -4.36 0.85
CA ALA A 84 -3.60 -3.16 1.41
C ALA A 84 -4.58 -1.98 1.33
N GLU A 85 -4.78 -1.32 2.47
CA GLU A 85 -5.62 -0.14 2.59
C GLU A 85 -4.90 1.07 1.98
N VAL A 86 -5.40 1.60 0.86
CA VAL A 86 -4.80 2.75 0.14
C VAL A 86 -4.70 3.99 1.03
N GLU A 87 -5.68 4.17 1.91
CA GLU A 87 -5.76 5.28 2.88
C GLU A 87 -5.07 4.97 4.22
N LYS A 88 -4.40 3.83 4.35
CA LYS A 88 -3.66 3.51 5.57
C LYS A 88 -2.54 4.51 5.76
N ARG A 89 -2.58 5.17 6.90
CA ARG A 89 -1.55 6.10 7.34
C ARG A 89 -0.44 5.38 8.09
N ASP A 90 0.79 5.80 7.83
CA ASP A 90 1.95 5.47 8.63
C ASP A 90 2.04 6.31 9.92
N GLU A 91 3.14 6.20 10.66
CA GLU A 91 3.34 6.90 11.92
C GLU A 91 3.33 8.44 11.78
N ASP A 92 3.77 8.97 10.63
CA ASP A 92 3.77 10.40 10.33
C ASP A 92 2.44 10.87 9.74
N GLY A 93 1.45 9.98 9.66
CA GLY A 93 0.14 10.28 9.09
C GLY A 93 0.14 10.27 7.56
N TRP A 94 1.26 9.93 6.91
CA TRP A 94 1.37 9.88 5.46
C TRP A 94 0.68 8.64 4.91
N THR A 95 0.02 8.81 3.78
CA THR A 95 -0.51 7.70 2.95
C THR A 95 0.47 7.39 1.83
N ALA A 96 0.33 6.23 1.19
CA ALA A 96 1.12 5.88 0.01
C ALA A 96 1.02 6.93 -1.12
N MET A 97 -0.12 7.62 -1.22
CA MET A 97 -0.34 8.68 -2.21
C MET A 97 0.53 9.92 -1.95
N HIS A 98 0.76 10.30 -0.69
CA HIS A 98 1.66 11.41 -0.36
C HIS A 98 3.07 11.16 -0.92
N TYR A 99 3.62 9.96 -0.69
CA TYR A 99 4.93 9.59 -1.21
C TYR A 99 4.97 9.55 -2.75
N ALA A 100 3.96 8.97 -3.39
CA ALA A 100 3.90 8.92 -4.86
C ALA A 100 3.85 10.32 -5.48
N MET A 101 3.10 11.26 -4.89
CA MET A 101 3.03 12.65 -5.36
C MET A 101 4.35 13.40 -5.11
N ALA A 102 4.91 13.31 -3.90
CA ALA A 102 6.18 13.93 -3.56
C ALA A 102 7.36 13.45 -4.44
N LYS A 103 7.25 12.24 -5.00
CA LYS A 103 8.23 11.68 -5.95
C LYS A 103 7.88 11.88 -7.42
N GLY A 104 6.67 12.38 -7.73
CA GLY A 104 6.20 12.58 -9.10
C GLY A 104 5.81 11.29 -9.85
N TYR A 105 5.50 10.20 -9.15
CA TYR A 105 5.07 8.93 -9.76
C TYR A 105 3.59 8.96 -10.16
N LEU A 106 3.28 9.75 -11.19
CA LEU A 106 1.90 10.06 -11.60
C LEU A 106 1.07 8.85 -12.01
N ASP A 107 1.69 7.81 -12.54
CA ASP A 107 1.03 6.55 -12.88
C ASP A 107 0.53 5.82 -11.61
N ILE A 108 1.36 5.76 -10.57
CA ILE A 108 0.97 5.22 -9.24
C ILE A 108 -0.13 6.08 -8.62
N VAL A 109 -0.02 7.41 -8.68
CA VAL A 109 -1.06 8.31 -8.16
C VAL A 109 -2.41 8.05 -8.86
N LYS A 110 -2.42 7.97 -10.18
CA LYS A 110 -3.65 7.65 -10.95
C LYS A 110 -4.21 6.29 -10.57
N TYR A 111 -3.36 5.30 -10.35
CA TYR A 111 -3.79 3.99 -9.86
C TYR A 111 -4.44 4.09 -8.47
N PHE A 112 -3.86 4.80 -7.53
CA PHE A 112 -4.45 4.98 -6.19
C PHE A 112 -5.77 5.74 -6.22
N ILE A 113 -5.93 6.75 -7.09
CA ILE A 113 -7.24 7.40 -7.32
C ILE A 113 -8.29 6.37 -7.75
N LEU A 114 -7.95 5.48 -8.70
CA LEU A 114 -8.86 4.42 -9.15
C LEU A 114 -9.19 3.39 -8.05
N CYS A 115 -8.30 3.22 -7.08
CA CYS A 115 -8.51 2.38 -5.90
C CYS A 115 -9.20 3.11 -4.74
N GLY A 116 -9.73 4.33 -4.97
CA GLY A 116 -10.48 5.09 -3.98
C GLY A 116 -9.63 5.91 -3.01
N GLY A 117 -8.36 6.18 -3.35
CA GLY A 117 -7.51 7.06 -2.56
C GLY A 117 -7.95 8.53 -2.66
N ASP A 118 -7.82 9.26 -1.56
CA ASP A 118 -8.26 10.65 -1.40
C ASP A 118 -7.11 11.65 -1.58
N LEU A 119 -7.31 12.67 -2.42
CA LEU A 119 -6.33 13.73 -2.64
C LEU A 119 -6.26 14.74 -1.48
N TYR A 120 -7.23 14.72 -0.57
CA TYR A 120 -7.39 15.72 0.49
C TYR A 120 -7.13 15.18 1.90
N VAL A 121 -6.68 13.93 2.00
CA VAL A 121 -6.33 13.29 3.27
C VAL A 121 -5.13 14.00 3.89
N LYS A 122 -5.24 14.46 5.14
CA LYS A 122 -4.16 15.21 5.81
C LYS A 122 -3.21 14.30 6.59
N ASN A 123 -1.90 14.49 6.41
CA ASN A 123 -0.88 13.92 7.30
C ASN A 123 -0.84 14.63 8.68
N ASN A 124 0.13 14.29 9.54
CA ASN A 124 0.25 14.88 10.88
C ASN A 124 0.64 16.37 10.85
N ASP A 125 1.31 16.84 9.80
CA ASP A 125 1.66 18.24 9.59
C ASP A 125 0.49 19.07 9.01
N GLY A 126 -0.58 18.39 8.59
CA GLY A 126 -1.78 19.00 8.02
C GLY A 126 -1.75 19.17 6.50
N ASP A 127 -0.69 18.68 5.85
CA ASP A 127 -0.51 18.67 4.40
C ASP A 127 -1.32 17.54 3.76
N THR A 128 -1.84 17.80 2.58
CA THR A 128 -2.51 16.81 1.71
C THR A 128 -1.53 16.25 0.69
N PRO A 129 -1.80 15.09 0.05
CA PRO A 129 -0.96 14.63 -1.06
C PRO A 129 -0.75 15.71 -2.13
N LEU A 130 -1.81 16.46 -2.46
CA LEU A 130 -1.79 17.47 -3.52
C LEU A 130 -0.87 18.66 -3.19
N ASP A 131 -0.60 18.93 -1.91
CA ASP A 131 0.31 20.00 -1.48
C ASP A 131 1.77 19.70 -1.89
N PHE A 132 2.12 18.43 -2.12
CA PHE A 132 3.45 18.01 -2.58
C PHE A 132 3.64 18.07 -4.10
N VAL A 133 2.62 18.48 -4.86
CA VAL A 133 2.73 18.72 -6.30
C VAL A 133 3.06 20.21 -6.50
N GLU A 134 4.18 20.53 -7.15
CA GLU A 134 4.55 21.93 -7.42
C GLU A 134 3.90 22.46 -8.71
N ASP A 135 3.74 21.59 -9.71
CA ASP A 135 3.27 21.95 -11.04
C ASP A 135 1.74 22.04 -11.10
N ASN A 136 1.22 23.21 -11.48
CA ASN A 136 -0.22 23.46 -11.56
C ASN A 136 -0.92 22.66 -12.67
N GLU A 137 -0.25 22.41 -13.80
CA GLU A 137 -0.81 21.59 -14.89
C GLU A 137 -0.98 20.14 -14.42
N ILE A 138 0.00 19.62 -13.67
CA ILE A 138 -0.11 18.29 -13.04
C ILE A 138 -1.27 18.27 -12.02
N LYS A 139 -1.43 19.30 -11.18
CA LYS A 139 -2.56 19.39 -10.24
C LYS A 139 -3.90 19.31 -10.97
N GLU A 140 -4.08 20.09 -12.04
CA GLU A 140 -5.31 20.08 -12.83
C GLU A 140 -5.61 18.69 -13.40
N ILE A 141 -4.58 17.99 -13.91
CA ILE A 141 -4.74 16.61 -14.42
C ILE A 141 -5.20 15.66 -13.30
N LEU A 142 -4.60 15.75 -12.12
CA LEU A 142 -4.92 14.87 -10.99
C LEU A 142 -6.33 15.14 -10.44
N LEU A 143 -6.71 16.42 -10.33
CA LEU A 143 -8.05 16.83 -9.94
C LEU A 143 -9.09 16.34 -10.94
N ALA A 144 -8.86 16.50 -12.24
CA ALA A 144 -9.75 15.99 -13.28
C ALA A 144 -9.89 14.46 -13.24
N CYS A 145 -8.80 13.74 -12.95
CA CYS A 145 -8.85 12.29 -12.76
C CYS A 145 -9.69 11.90 -11.54
N TYR A 146 -9.54 12.62 -10.43
CA TYR A 146 -10.26 12.39 -9.18
C TYR A 146 -11.76 12.70 -9.31
N GLU A 147 -12.12 13.83 -9.93
CA GLU A 147 -13.51 14.22 -10.18
C GLU A 147 -14.23 13.16 -11.03
N LYS A 148 -13.60 12.70 -12.10
CA LYS A 148 -14.14 11.64 -12.96
C LYS A 148 -14.43 10.36 -12.19
N TYR A 149 -13.58 10.01 -11.23
CA TYR A 149 -13.78 8.83 -10.38
C TYR A 149 -14.89 9.04 -9.36
N SER A 150 -14.97 10.21 -8.71
CA SER A 150 -15.99 10.53 -7.69
C SER A 150 -17.43 10.57 -8.20
N GLN A 151 -17.63 10.71 -9.52
CA GLN A 151 -18.95 10.76 -10.16
C GLN A 151 -19.41 9.43 -10.77
N SER A 152 -18.58 8.38 -10.72
CA SER A 152 -18.86 7.05 -11.27
C SER A 152 -19.50 6.12 -10.24
#